data_AF-A0A6L2Q5T0-F1
#
_entry.id   AF-A0A6L2Q5T0-F1
#
_cell.length_a   1.000
_cell.length_b   1.000
_cell.length_c   1.000
_cell.angle_alpha   90.00
_cell.angle_beta   90.00
_cell.angle_gamma   90.00
#
_symmetry.space_group_name_H-M   'P 1'
#
loop_
_entity.id
_entity.type
_entity.pdbx_description
1 polymer ?
#
loop_
_entity_poly.entity_id
_entity_poly.type
_entity_poly.pdbx_seq_one_letter_code
_entity_poly.pdbx_strand_id
1 'polypeptide(L)'
;MKASGIDYIPMELWKDGGKALYIRLGNPLLATASKIYAAILKDKLEITAEEKIEEEQFGFRKGRSHIYTVFAIKRLMENRKEFNCALYMLFLGYEKAYDRVNTQNLWKFVENYGVPKNLLNLIQSIYEITTIKIKLDAGKTTEAFE
;
A
#
# COMPACT_ATOMS: atom_id res chain seq x y z
N MET A 1 -4.54 -6.05 15.42
CA MET A 1 -3.64 -6.84 14.57
C MET A 1 -2.80 -5.86 13.76
N LYS A 2 -1.55 -5.59 14.18
CA LYS A 2 -0.64 -4.73 13.42
C LYS A 2 -0.13 -5.57 12.24
N ALA A 3 -0.34 -5.09 11.01
CA ALA A 3 0.37 -5.65 9.86
C ALA A 3 1.88 -5.57 10.16
N SER A 4 2.62 -6.64 9.84
CA SER A 4 4.08 -6.61 9.83
C SER A 4 4.50 -5.63 8.75
N GLY A 5 4.71 -4.36 9.14
CA GLY A 5 5.21 -3.36 8.22
C GLY A 5 6.66 -3.69 7.88
N ILE A 6 6.97 -3.83 6.59
CA ILE A 6 8.23 -3.47 5.88
C ILE A 6 9.58 -4.00 6.44
N ASP A 7 9.63 -4.65 7.60
CA ASP A 7 10.87 -4.92 8.31
C ASP A 7 11.34 -6.36 8.06
N TYR A 8 11.60 -6.71 6.79
CA TYR A 8 12.18 -8.00 6.33
C TYR A 8 13.61 -8.26 6.86
N ILE A 9 13.88 -7.99 8.15
CA ILE A 9 15.16 -8.27 8.78
C ILE A 9 15.14 -9.71 9.30
N PRO A 10 16.01 -10.61 8.80
CA PRO A 10 16.14 -11.96 9.32
C PRO A 10 16.47 -11.92 10.81
N MET A 11 15.73 -12.70 11.60
CA MET A 11 15.87 -12.79 13.06
C MET A 11 17.27 -13.24 13.51
N GLU A 12 18.05 -13.81 12.59
CA GLU A 12 19.43 -14.26 12.77
C GLU A 12 20.39 -13.10 13.08
N LEU A 13 20.10 -11.89 12.60
CA LEU A 13 20.91 -10.69 12.84
C LEU A 13 20.82 -10.15 14.29
N TRP A 14 19.87 -10.65 15.09
CA TRP A 14 19.71 -10.26 16.50
C TRP A 14 20.59 -11.05 17.47
N LYS A 15 21.22 -12.16 17.04
CA LYS A 15 21.94 -13.08 17.95
C LYS A 15 23.28 -12.54 18.47
N ASP A 16 23.91 -11.61 17.76
CA ASP A 16 25.27 -11.17 18.06
C ASP A 16 25.38 -9.87 18.88
N GLY A 17 24.26 -9.34 19.40
CA GLY A 17 24.28 -8.20 20.32
C GLY A 17 24.90 -6.90 19.77
N GLY A 18 25.19 -6.84 18.46
CA GLY A 18 25.72 -5.67 17.80
C GLY A 18 24.68 -4.57 17.74
N LYS A 19 25.04 -3.33 18.07
CA LYS A 19 24.23 -2.16 17.75
C LYS A 19 24.03 -2.12 16.23
N ALA A 20 22.91 -2.64 15.75
CA ALA A 20 22.51 -2.50 14.36
C ALA A 20 22.27 -1.01 14.10
N LEU A 21 23.20 -0.37 13.39
CA LEU A 21 22.96 0.97 12.86
C LEU A 21 21.81 0.84 11.85
N TYR A 22 20.65 1.39 12.19
CA TYR A 22 19.43 1.32 11.38
C TYR A 22 19.68 1.91 10.00
N ILE A 23 19.80 1.06 8.97
CA ILE A 23 19.84 1.52 7.59
C ILE A 23 18.51 1.14 6.95
N ARG A 24 17.50 1.92 7.34
CA ARG A 24 16.36 2.21 6.49
C ARG A 24 16.84 3.32 5.55
N LEU A 25 17.19 3.00 4.30
CA LEU A 25 17.74 4.01 3.37
C LEU A 25 18.89 4.85 3.99
N GLY A 26 19.72 4.28 4.88
CA GLY A 26 20.88 4.94 5.50
C GLY A 26 20.64 6.23 6.31
N ASN A 27 19.46 6.84 6.23
CA ASN A 27 19.18 8.17 6.76
C ASN A 27 17.65 8.37 6.92
N PRO A 28 17.16 8.70 8.13
CA PRO A 28 15.75 9.03 8.36
C PRO A 28 15.24 10.16 7.45
N LEU A 29 16.12 11.05 6.98
CA LEU A 29 15.80 12.11 6.03
C LEU A 29 15.43 11.56 4.65
N LEU A 30 16.12 10.53 4.15
CA LEU A 30 15.78 9.89 2.88
C LEU A 30 14.43 9.16 2.97
N ALA A 31 14.17 8.45 4.07
CA ALA A 31 12.85 7.84 4.30
C ALA A 31 11.72 8.88 4.41
N THR A 32 12.01 10.07 4.94
CA THR A 32 11.04 11.17 5.04
C THR A 32 10.82 11.84 3.68
N ALA A 33 11.88 12.10 2.93
CA ALA A 33 11.81 12.64 1.57
C ALA A 33 11.04 11.70 0.64
N SER A 34 11.29 10.38 0.70
CA SER A 34 10.55 9.40 -0.11
C SER A 34 9.05 9.35 0.23
N LYS A 35 8.67 9.53 1.50
CA LYS A 35 7.25 9.64 1.90
C LYS A 35 6.60 10.91 1.38
N ILE A 36 7.30 12.04 1.44
CA ILE A 36 6.82 13.31 0.88
C ILE A 36 6.65 13.18 -0.62
N TYR A 37 7.65 12.60 -1.30
CA TYR A 37 7.61 12.33 -2.73
C TYR A 37 6.42 11.43 -3.10
N ALA A 38 6.23 10.31 -2.39
CA ALA A 38 5.09 9.40 -2.60
C ALA A 38 3.74 10.11 -2.34
N ALA A 39 3.65 10.98 -1.33
CA ALA A 39 2.44 11.77 -1.07
C ALA A 39 2.11 12.71 -2.23
N ILE A 40 3.12 13.41 -2.77
CA ILE A 40 2.94 14.29 -3.95
C ILE A 40 2.47 13.48 -5.16
N LEU A 41 3.05 12.31 -5.42
CA LEU A 41 2.60 11.46 -6.52
C LEU A 41 1.18 10.94 -6.30
N LYS A 42 0.85 10.55 -5.07
CA LYS A 42 -0.48 10.08 -4.67
C LYS A 42 -1.53 11.16 -4.90
N ASP A 43 -1.27 12.41 -4.51
CA ASP A 43 -2.21 13.53 -4.73
C ASP A 43 -2.42 13.82 -6.22
N LYS A 44 -1.38 13.67 -7.05
CA LYS A 44 -1.51 13.79 -8.51
C LYS A 44 -2.32 12.63 -9.13
N LEU A 45 -2.09 11.41 -8.64
CA LEU A 45 -2.81 10.22 -9.09
C LEU A 45 -4.29 10.27 -8.71
N GLU A 46 -4.60 10.81 -7.52
CA GLU A 46 -5.96 10.90 -6.99
C GLU A 46 -6.89 11.68 -7.93
N ILE A 47 -6.39 12.69 -8.64
CA ILE A 47 -7.17 13.45 -9.63
C ILE A 47 -7.71 12.53 -10.73
N THR A 48 -6.85 11.73 -11.37
CA THR A 48 -7.28 10.80 -12.42
C THR A 48 -8.09 9.63 -11.84
N ALA A 49 -7.75 9.18 -10.63
CA ALA A 49 -8.41 8.05 -10.01
C ALA A 49 -9.84 8.37 -9.60
N GLU A 50 -10.11 9.53 -9.00
CA GLU A 50 -11.46 9.94 -8.55
C GLU A 50 -12.44 10.13 -9.71
N GLU A 51 -11.96 10.48 -10.90
CA GLU A 51 -12.79 10.56 -12.11
C GLU A 51 -13.26 9.18 -12.62
N LYS A 52 -12.55 8.11 -12.26
CA LYS A 52 -12.74 6.78 -12.85
C LYS A 52 -13.17 5.70 -11.86
N ILE A 53 -12.90 5.89 -10.57
CA ILE A 53 -13.28 4.94 -9.53
C ILE A 53 -14.80 4.99 -9.36
N GLU A 54 -15.41 3.80 -9.37
CA GLU A 54 -16.85 3.62 -9.17
C GLU A 54 -17.33 4.19 -7.83
N GLU A 55 -18.57 4.67 -7.82
CA GLU A 55 -19.20 5.33 -6.67
C GLU A 55 -19.33 4.40 -5.46
N GLU A 56 -19.48 3.09 -5.72
CA GLU A 56 -19.59 2.03 -4.72
C GLU A 56 -18.26 1.72 -4.03
N GLN A 57 -17.12 2.22 -4.53
CA GLN A 57 -15.84 2.07 -3.85
C GLN A 57 -15.72 3.10 -2.72
N PHE A 58 -15.68 2.63 -1.47
CA PHE A 58 -15.50 3.49 -0.29
C PHE A 58 -14.09 3.41 0.29
N GLY A 59 -13.32 2.37 -0.04
CA GLY A 59 -11.96 2.18 0.45
C GLY A 59 -10.97 3.16 -0.18
N PHE A 60 -10.05 3.71 0.62
CA PHE A 60 -8.93 4.54 0.16
C PHE A 60 -9.29 5.82 -0.60
N ARG A 61 -10.54 6.29 -0.49
CA ARG A 61 -11.02 7.54 -1.10
C ARG A 61 -11.22 8.63 -0.07
N LYS A 62 -10.87 9.87 -0.44
CA LYS A 62 -11.05 11.03 0.44
C LYS A 62 -12.55 11.34 0.61
N GLY A 63 -12.95 11.59 1.86
CA GLY A 63 -14.34 11.95 2.18
C GLY A 63 -15.35 10.79 2.15
N ARG A 64 -14.90 9.54 1.89
CA ARG A 64 -15.75 8.35 1.91
C ARG A 64 -15.53 7.56 3.19
N SER A 65 -16.57 7.46 4.00
CA SER A 65 -16.54 6.69 5.25
C SER A 65 -17.23 5.34 5.08
N HIS A 66 -16.61 4.28 5.61
CA HIS A 66 -17.19 2.93 5.65
C HIS A 66 -18.44 2.84 6.52
N ILE A 67 -18.67 3.84 7.39
CA ILE A 67 -19.84 3.91 8.26
C ILE A 67 -21.13 3.90 7.42
N TYR A 68 -21.16 4.61 6.30
CA TYR A 68 -22.33 4.63 5.41
C TYR A 68 -22.59 3.25 4.80
N THR A 69 -21.56 2.56 4.35
CA THR A 69 -21.67 1.21 3.79
C THR A 69 -22.22 0.21 4.82
N VAL A 70 -21.68 0.23 6.04
CA VAL A 70 -22.15 -0.63 7.14
C VAL A 70 -23.60 -0.30 7.51
N PHE A 71 -23.95 0.98 7.58
CA PHE A 71 -25.32 1.42 7.84
C PHE A 71 -26.28 0.97 6.74
N ALA A 72 -25.91 1.12 5.47
CA ALA A 72 -26.72 0.69 4.33
C ALA A 72 -26.98 -0.82 4.35
N ILE A 73 -25.94 -1.63 4.61
CA ILE A 73 -26.07 -3.09 4.75
C ILE A 73 -27.00 -3.43 5.93
N LYS A 74 -26.82 -2.78 7.08
CA LYS A 74 -27.69 -2.99 8.25
C LYS A 74 -29.14 -2.66 7.93
N ARG A 75 -29.38 -1.53 7.24
CA ARG A 75 -30.73 -1.09 6.86
C ARG A 75 -31.37 -2.07 5.87
N LEU A 76 -30.60 -2.60 4.92
CA LEU A 76 -31.06 -3.62 3.99
C LEU A 76 -31.48 -4.90 4.73
N MET A 77 -30.68 -5.34 5.72
CA MET A 77 -31.01 -6.51 6.54
C MET A 77 -32.29 -6.30 7.35
N GLU A 78 -32.45 -5.14 7.98
CA GLU A 78 -33.66 -4.79 8.75
C GLU A 78 -34.91 -4.77 7.87
N ASN A 79 -34.82 -4.13 6.70
CA ASN A 79 -35.94 -4.05 5.75
C ASN A 79 -36.37 -5.45 5.28
N ARG A 80 -35.42 -6.31 4.89
CA ARG A 80 -35.76 -7.68 4.44
C ARG A 80 -36.39 -8.51 5.55
N LYS A 81 -35.92 -8.33 6.80
CA LYS A 81 -36.52 -8.96 7.98
C LYS A 81 -37.95 -8.49 8.24
N GLU A 82 -38.23 -7.20 8.08
CA GLU A 82 -39.55 -6.60 8.27
C GLU A 82 -40.59 -7.18 7.29
N PHE A 83 -40.21 -7.37 6.03
CA PHE A 83 -41.08 -7.95 4.99
C PHE A 83 -41.00 -9.47 4.87
N ASN A 84 -40.35 -10.16 5.83
CA ASN A 84 -40.14 -11.61 5.83
C ASN A 84 -39.59 -12.15 4.49
N CYS A 85 -38.69 -11.40 3.86
CA CYS A 85 -38.06 -11.73 2.59
C CYS A 85 -36.66 -12.31 2.84
N ALA A 86 -36.30 -13.39 2.14
CA ALA A 86 -34.95 -13.93 2.19
C ALA A 86 -33.91 -12.89 1.72
N LEU A 87 -32.74 -12.82 2.35
CA LEU A 87 -31.61 -11.97 1.92
C LEU A 87 -30.36 -12.85 1.85
N TYR A 88 -29.65 -12.79 0.73
CA TYR A 88 -28.38 -13.48 0.53
C TYR A 88 -27.28 -12.45 0.29
N MET A 89 -26.16 -12.58 1.01
CA MET A 89 -25.01 -11.69 0.89
C MET A 89 -23.75 -12.52 0.72
N LEU A 90 -22.88 -12.10 -0.19
CA LEU A 90 -21.58 -12.72 -0.44
C LEU A 90 -20.47 -11.74 -0.03
N PHE A 91 -19.62 -12.17 0.90
CA PHE A 91 -18.45 -11.40 1.33
C PHE A 91 -17.21 -11.97 0.64
N LEU A 92 -16.58 -11.17 -0.22
CA LEU A 92 -15.35 -11.52 -0.91
C LEU A 92 -14.16 -10.86 -0.23
N GLY A 93 -13.11 -11.64 0.01
CA GLY A 93 -11.86 -11.16 0.58
C GLY A 93 -10.68 -11.73 -0.19
N TYR A 94 -9.69 -10.89 -0.49
CA TYR A 94 -8.44 -11.31 -1.10
C TYR A 94 -7.41 -11.65 -0.02
N GLU A 95 -6.86 -12.85 -0.07
CA GLU A 95 -5.74 -13.24 0.77
C GLU A 95 -4.46 -12.55 0.25
N LYS A 96 -3.78 -11.80 1.13
CA LYS A 96 -2.52 -11.07 0.81
C LYS A 96 -2.65 -10.21 -0.45
N ALA A 97 -3.70 -9.38 -0.49
CA ALA A 97 -4.07 -8.59 -1.66
C ALA A 97 -2.90 -7.76 -2.23
N TYR A 98 -2.05 -7.17 -1.39
CA TYR A 98 -0.91 -6.37 -1.85
C TYR A 98 0.27 -7.21 -2.34
N ASP A 99 0.58 -8.31 -1.64
CA ASP A 99 1.75 -9.15 -1.96
C ASP A 99 1.55 -9.97 -3.25
N ARG A 100 0.30 -10.18 -3.67
CA ARG A 100 -0.06 -10.97 -4.85
C ARG A 100 -0.30 -10.15 -6.11
N VAL A 101 -0.17 -8.82 -6.06
CA VAL A 101 -0.34 -7.97 -7.24
C VAL A 101 0.83 -8.22 -8.21
N ASN A 102 0.50 -8.62 -9.45
CA ASN A 102 1.49 -8.64 -10.51
C ASN A 102 1.77 -7.22 -10.99
N THR A 103 2.98 -6.73 -10.74
CA THR A 103 3.41 -5.35 -11.00
C THR A 103 3.32 -4.96 -12.48
N GLN A 104 3.61 -5.90 -13.40
CA GLN A 104 3.52 -5.63 -14.85
C GLN A 104 2.07 -5.43 -15.30
N ASN A 105 1.15 -6.22 -14.76
CA ASN A 105 -0.28 -6.05 -15.02
C ASN A 105 -0.82 -4.77 -14.38
N LEU A 106 -0.32 -4.40 -13.19
CA LEU A 106 -0.65 -3.13 -12.55
C LEU A 106 -0.28 -1.94 -13.45
N TRP A 107 0.91 -1.92 -14.07
CA TRP A 107 1.31 -0.84 -14.97
C TRP A 107 0.40 -0.69 -16.18
N LYS A 108 0.07 -1.82 -16.83
CA LYS A 108 -0.89 -1.81 -17.95
C LYS A 108 -2.26 -1.33 -17.51
N PHE A 109 -2.71 -1.75 -16.33
CA PHE A 109 -3.99 -1.31 -15.77
C PHE A 109 -3.99 0.20 -15.55
N VAL A 110 -2.97 0.75 -14.89
CA VAL A 110 -2.84 2.18 -14.58
C VAL A 110 -2.74 3.02 -15.85
N GLU A 111 -2.02 2.55 -16.88
CA GLU A 111 -1.96 3.19 -18.18
C GLU A 111 -3.33 3.21 -18.88
N ASN A 112 -4.05 2.08 -18.90
CA ASN A 112 -5.42 2.00 -19.43
C ASN A 112 -6.42 2.85 -18.62
N TYR A 113 -6.15 3.02 -17.33
CA TYR A 113 -6.87 3.94 -16.46
C TYR A 113 -6.55 5.41 -16.76
N GLY A 114 -5.81 5.72 -17.83
CA GLY A 114 -5.62 7.08 -18.34
C GLY A 114 -4.65 7.93 -17.53
N VAL A 115 -3.83 7.29 -16.70
CA VAL A 115 -2.76 8.00 -15.98
C VAL A 115 -1.68 8.40 -16.99
N PRO A 116 -1.27 9.69 -17.01
CA PRO A 116 -0.24 10.16 -17.92
C PRO A 116 1.08 9.38 -17.79
N LYS A 117 1.71 9.05 -18.92
CA LYS A 117 2.92 8.21 -18.95
C LYS A 117 4.08 8.77 -18.13
N ASN A 118 4.23 10.08 -18.08
CA ASN A 118 5.21 10.75 -17.22
C ASN A 118 4.95 10.49 -15.73
N LEU A 119 3.70 10.55 -15.28
CA LEU A 119 3.34 10.24 -13.90
C LEU A 119 3.51 8.75 -13.60
N LEU A 120 3.13 7.87 -14.53
CA LEU A 120 3.36 6.43 -14.40
C LEU A 120 4.85 6.10 -14.24
N ASN A 121 5.74 6.70 -15.03
CA ASN A 121 7.18 6.50 -14.89
C ASN A 121 7.70 6.96 -13.52
N LEU A 122 7.20 8.08 -12.99
CA LEU A 122 7.58 8.57 -11.64
C LEU A 122 7.08 7.66 -10.52
N ILE A 123 5.92 7.03 -10.70
CA ILE A 123 5.40 6.03 -9.76
C ILE A 123 6.26 4.77 -9.83
N GLN A 124 6.59 4.30 -11.05
CA GLN A 124 7.46 3.14 -11.25
C GLN A 124 8.84 3.31 -10.62
N SER A 125 9.39 4.52 -10.61
CA SER A 125 10.69 4.79 -9.97
C SER A 125 10.68 4.55 -8.44
N ILE A 126 9.50 4.54 -7.79
CA ILE A 126 9.38 4.17 -6.37
C ILE A 126 9.55 2.66 -6.17
N TYR A 127 9.21 1.87 -7.20
CA TYR A 127 9.27 0.40 -7.18
C TYR A 127 10.62 -0.12 -7.67
N GLU A 128 11.51 0.76 -8.14
CA GLU A 128 12.88 0.38 -8.44
C GLU A 128 13.60 0.00 -7.15
N ILE A 129 14.17 -1.20 -7.15
CA ILE A 129 14.84 -1.80 -5.99
C ILE A 129 15.93 -0.85 -5.51
N THR A 130 15.79 -0.36 -4.29
CA THR A 130 16.88 0.36 -3.62
C THR A 130 17.74 -0.66 -2.88
N THR A 131 18.92 -0.92 -3.39
CA THR A 131 19.89 -1.77 -2.68
C THR A 131 20.36 -1.09 -1.39
N ILE A 132 20.19 -1.76 -0.26
CA ILE A 132 20.59 -1.26 1.05
C ILE A 132 21.94 -1.88 1.43
N LYS A 133 22.88 -1.06 1.90
CA LYS A 133 24.17 -1.51 2.47
C LYS A 133 24.34 -0.94 3.87
N ILE A 134 24.61 -1.79 4.86
CA ILE A 134 24.82 -1.33 6.24
C ILE A 134 26.31 -1.14 6.51
N LYS A 135 26.73 0.07 6.91
CA LYS A 135 28.09 0.32 7.39
C LYS A 135 28.14 0.18 8.91
N LEU A 136 28.96 -0.75 9.39
CA LEU A 136 29.21 -0.98 10.81
C LEU A 136 30.37 -0.10 11.31
N ASP A 137 30.38 0.24 12.59
CA ASP A 137 31.37 1.15 13.23
C ASP A 137 32.83 0.69 13.05
N ALA A 138 33.08 -0.59 12.74
CA ALA A 138 34.41 -1.13 12.45
C ALA A 138 34.89 -0.94 11.00
N GLY A 139 34.22 -0.10 10.20
CA GLY A 139 34.55 0.12 8.78
C GLY A 139 34.14 -1.03 7.84
N LYS A 140 33.52 -2.08 8.37
CA LYS A 140 32.97 -3.19 7.57
C LYS A 140 31.58 -2.84 7.06
N THR A 141 31.34 -3.08 5.77
CA THR A 141 30.02 -2.90 5.15
C THR A 141 29.40 -4.27 4.89
N THR A 142 28.11 -4.45 5.16
CA THR A 142 27.40 -5.69 4.84
C THR A 142 27.31 -5.86 3.33
N GLU A 143 27.07 -7.10 2.88
CA GLU A 143 26.63 -7.32 1.51
C GLU A 143 25.34 -6.53 1.25
N ALA A 144 25.16 -6.16 -0.02
CA ALA A 144 23.98 -5.51 -0.51
C ALA A 144 22.79 -6.46 -0.37
N PHE A 145 21.70 -5.99 0.21
CA PHE A 145 20.43 -6.72 0.22
C PHE A 145 19.29 -5.81 -0.22
N GLU A 146 18.23 -6.46 -0.70
CA GLU A 146 16.99 -5.83 -1.18
C GLU A 146 15.98 -5.66 -0.04
#